data_AF-A0A3B9ZRZ0-F1
#
_entry.id   AF-A0A3B9ZRZ0-F1
#
_cell.length_a   1.000
_cell.length_b   1.000
_cell.length_c   1.000
_cell.angle_alpha   90.00
_cell.angle_beta   90.00
_cell.angle_gamma   90.00
#
_symmetry.space_group_name_H-M   'P 1'
#
loop_
_entity.id
_entity.type
_entity.pdbx_description
1 polymer ?
#
loop_
_entity_poly.entity_id
_entity_poly.type
_entity_poly.pdbx_seq_one_letter_code
_entity_poly.pdbx_strand_id
1 'polypeptide(L)'
;MGCGQDVVENIQTKKTFKIGEESTFLLQEIFTSTDGLYTLKIKTINDSRCPKGVECFWQGEVVLKGEWTNNTVKSYFELHSVVKTSEKQPPGFTIQIVDVKPYPEMGGTSFPFNTIVTLRIEKNNTKLDTVTFSPSMKGWELYSWPHGSDWNYSILMGTNRAKTYQEVVANTIAVVGKDSLKMLLDKFPAKEEILWIGKHAGDDWVNLSLPDANTVNEIKNYCQQKDLVLSLIN
;
A
#
# COMPACT_ATOMS: atom_id res chain seq x y z
N MET A 1 28.73 46.28 -22.23
CA MET A 1 29.48 45.02 -22.11
C MET A 1 28.69 44.13 -21.18
N GLY A 2 28.04 43.12 -21.76
CA GLY A 2 27.12 42.23 -21.05
C GLY A 2 27.82 41.00 -20.46
N CYS A 3 27.13 40.35 -19.54
CA CYS A 3 26.74 38.93 -19.61
C CYS A 3 26.01 38.60 -18.31
N GLY A 4 24.68 38.42 -18.39
CA GLY A 4 23.91 37.71 -17.37
C GLY A 4 24.13 36.22 -17.59
N GLN A 5 24.56 35.51 -16.55
CA GLN A 5 24.64 34.06 -16.56
C GLN A 5 23.30 33.50 -16.07
N ASP A 6 22.53 32.94 -16.99
CA ASP A 6 21.36 32.14 -16.64
C ASP A 6 21.82 30.78 -16.09
N VAL A 7 21.49 30.52 -14.83
CA VAL A 7 21.69 29.22 -14.19
C VAL A 7 20.60 28.28 -14.71
N VAL A 8 20.99 27.33 -15.55
CA VAL A 8 20.10 26.25 -16.02
C VAL A 8 19.98 25.22 -14.91
N GLU A 9 18.94 25.31 -14.08
CA GLU A 9 18.57 24.23 -13.17
C GLU A 9 18.06 23.03 -13.98
N ASN A 10 18.83 21.96 -13.94
CA ASN A 10 18.53 20.70 -14.60
C ASN A 10 17.45 19.97 -13.80
N ILE A 11 16.18 20.16 -14.18
CA ILE A 11 15.02 19.55 -13.51
C ILE A 11 15.00 18.05 -13.84
N GLN A 12 15.70 17.26 -13.03
CA GLN A 12 15.60 15.81 -13.07
C GLN A 12 14.18 15.43 -12.64
N THR A 13 13.33 15.07 -13.61
CA THR A 13 11.94 14.69 -13.36
C THR A 13 11.89 13.54 -12.35
N LYS A 14 11.31 13.83 -11.18
CA LYS A 14 11.11 12.84 -10.11
C LYS A 14 10.27 11.69 -10.65
N LYS A 15 10.85 10.48 -10.71
CA LYS A 15 10.15 9.28 -11.16
C LYS A 15 9.25 8.76 -10.06
N THR A 16 8.01 8.46 -10.39
CA THR A 16 7.00 8.07 -9.39
C THR A 16 6.26 6.80 -9.75
N PHE A 17 5.67 6.15 -8.73
CA PHE A 17 4.80 4.98 -8.89
C PHE A 17 3.62 5.07 -7.90
N LYS A 18 2.54 4.35 -8.17
CA LYS A 18 1.35 4.31 -7.30
C LYS A 18 1.12 2.89 -6.75
N ILE A 19 0.85 2.81 -5.46
CA ILE A 19 0.49 1.54 -4.80
C ILE A 19 -0.89 1.09 -5.31
N GLY A 20 -1.03 -0.21 -5.61
CA GLY A 20 -2.23 -0.82 -6.17
C GLY A 20 -2.32 -0.76 -7.70
N GLU A 21 -1.37 -0.12 -8.38
CA GLU A 21 -1.34 0.00 -9.84
C GLU A 21 -0.05 -0.60 -10.42
N GLU A 22 -0.09 -0.92 -11.71
CA GLU A 22 1.11 -1.31 -12.46
C GLU A 22 1.95 -0.08 -12.75
N SER A 23 3.26 -0.21 -12.63
CA SER A 23 4.20 0.86 -12.93
C SER A 23 5.45 0.30 -13.58
N THR A 24 6.08 1.09 -14.43
CA THR A 24 7.31 0.71 -15.14
C THR A 24 8.53 1.28 -14.46
N PHE A 25 9.54 0.44 -14.27
CA PHE A 25 10.75 0.74 -13.54
C PHE A 25 11.97 0.47 -14.44
N LEU A 26 12.95 1.36 -14.35
CA LEU A 26 14.26 1.18 -14.97
C LEU A 26 15.26 0.74 -13.90
N LEU A 27 16.29 -0.01 -14.32
CA LEU A 27 17.34 -0.44 -13.41
C LEU A 27 18.13 0.75 -12.85
N GLN A 28 18.58 0.58 -11.61
CA GLN A 28 19.45 1.49 -10.87
C GLN A 28 18.85 2.87 -10.53
N GLU A 29 17.66 3.17 -11.01
CA GLU A 29 16.95 4.39 -10.71
C GLU A 29 16.08 4.27 -9.45
N ILE A 30 15.85 5.40 -8.81
CA ILE A 30 15.01 5.50 -7.62
C ILE A 30 13.64 6.04 -8.05
N PHE A 31 12.61 5.26 -7.76
CA PHE A 31 11.22 5.67 -7.94
C PHE A 31 10.62 5.96 -6.56
N THR A 32 9.87 7.05 -6.44
CA THR A 32 9.18 7.43 -5.20
C THR A 32 7.69 7.18 -5.35
N SER A 33 7.03 6.63 -4.34
CA SER A 33 5.57 6.52 -4.36
C SER A 33 4.93 7.90 -4.47
N THR A 34 3.72 7.98 -5.04
CA THR A 34 3.00 9.26 -5.22
C THR A 34 2.72 9.98 -3.89
N ASP A 35 2.60 9.24 -2.79
CA ASP A 35 2.46 9.78 -1.43
C ASP A 35 3.79 10.23 -0.79
N GLY A 36 4.93 9.95 -1.43
CA GLY A 36 6.26 10.30 -0.94
C GLY A 36 6.82 9.40 0.16
N LEU A 37 6.09 8.38 0.63
CA LEU A 37 6.45 7.58 1.79
C LEU A 37 7.44 6.45 1.48
N TYR A 38 7.43 5.97 0.23
CA TYR A 38 8.18 4.80 -0.19
C TYR A 38 9.12 5.13 -1.34
N THR A 39 10.27 4.46 -1.35
CA THR A 39 11.13 4.44 -2.53
C THR A 39 11.47 3.01 -2.91
N LEU A 40 11.57 2.77 -4.21
CA LEU A 40 11.94 1.50 -4.80
C LEU A 40 13.11 1.71 -5.77
N LYS A 41 14.11 0.83 -5.68
CA LYS A 41 15.24 0.78 -6.62
C LYS A 41 15.54 -0.66 -7.01
N ILE A 42 15.42 -0.97 -8.30
CA ILE A 42 15.82 -2.26 -8.84
C ILE A 42 17.34 -2.26 -9.03
N LYS A 43 18.05 -3.17 -8.35
CA LYS A 43 19.51 -3.26 -8.43
C LYS A 43 19.97 -4.22 -9.52
N THR A 44 19.40 -5.41 -9.52
CA THR A 44 19.83 -6.48 -10.43
C THR A 44 18.64 -7.19 -11.00
N ILE A 45 18.76 -7.57 -12.26
CA ILE A 45 17.86 -8.50 -12.93
C ILE A 45 18.68 -9.67 -13.46
N ASN A 46 18.16 -10.86 -13.28
CA ASN A 46 18.64 -12.05 -13.98
C ASN A 46 17.46 -12.62 -14.77
N ASP A 47 17.50 -12.48 -16.08
CA ASP A 47 16.51 -12.99 -17.02
C ASP A 47 17.06 -14.20 -17.76
N SER A 48 16.52 -15.36 -17.43
CA SER A 48 16.82 -16.64 -18.08
C SER A 48 15.66 -17.12 -18.96
N ARG A 49 14.72 -16.23 -19.32
CA ARG A 49 13.60 -16.58 -20.20
C ARG A 49 14.14 -17.14 -21.52
N CYS A 50 13.46 -18.18 -22.02
CA CYS A 50 13.82 -18.82 -23.27
C CYS A 50 13.79 -17.80 -24.42
N PRO A 51 14.85 -17.64 -25.22
CA PRO A 51 14.84 -16.67 -26.32
C PRO A 51 13.72 -16.92 -27.33
N LYS A 52 13.23 -15.86 -27.98
CA LYS A 52 12.22 -16.00 -29.04
C LYS A 52 12.72 -16.92 -30.16
N GLY A 53 11.84 -17.83 -30.59
CA GLY A 53 12.12 -18.77 -31.67
C GLY A 53 13.00 -19.96 -31.29
N VAL A 54 13.29 -20.14 -29.99
CA VAL A 54 14.03 -21.28 -29.46
C VAL A 54 13.09 -22.18 -28.67
N GLU A 55 13.26 -23.49 -28.83
CA GLU A 55 12.63 -24.48 -27.95
C GLU A 55 13.56 -24.76 -26.77
N CYS A 56 13.13 -24.37 -25.56
CA CYS A 56 13.88 -24.63 -24.34
C CYS A 56 13.30 -25.81 -23.58
N PHE A 57 14.18 -26.66 -23.04
CA PHE A 57 13.79 -27.77 -22.17
C PHE A 57 13.32 -27.33 -20.77
N TRP A 58 13.67 -26.11 -20.35
CA TRP A 58 13.36 -25.57 -19.02
C TRP A 58 12.56 -24.27 -19.11
N GLN A 59 11.62 -24.09 -18.18
CA GLN A 59 10.88 -22.84 -18.02
C GLN A 59 11.83 -21.78 -17.47
N GLY A 60 12.35 -20.93 -18.36
CA GLY A 60 13.19 -19.80 -17.96
C GLY A 60 12.48 -18.86 -16.99
N GLU A 61 13.25 -18.14 -16.19
CA GLU A 61 12.76 -17.31 -15.08
C GLU A 61 13.41 -15.92 -15.09
N VAL A 62 12.66 -14.93 -14.61
CA VAL A 62 13.17 -13.62 -14.23
C VAL A 62 13.30 -13.56 -12.71
N VAL A 63 14.50 -13.21 -12.25
CA VAL A 63 14.79 -12.90 -10.84
C VAL A 63 15.17 -11.43 -10.72
N LEU A 64 14.42 -10.69 -9.89
CA LEU A 64 14.70 -9.29 -9.58
C LEU A 64 15.19 -9.15 -8.16
N LYS A 65 16.21 -8.31 -7.94
CA LYS A 65 16.62 -7.89 -6.60
C LYS A 65 16.67 -6.37 -6.51
N GLY A 66 16.21 -5.84 -5.39
CA GLY A 66 16.14 -4.40 -5.20
C GLY A 66 16.12 -3.96 -3.75
N GLU A 67 16.06 -2.65 -3.60
CA GLU A 67 15.91 -1.95 -2.32
C GLU A 67 14.52 -1.33 -2.25
N TRP A 68 13.93 -1.45 -1.07
CA TRP A 68 12.72 -0.75 -0.66
C TRP A 68 13.07 0.12 0.53
N THR A 69 12.65 1.39 0.52
CA THR A 69 12.79 2.27 1.68
C THR A 69 11.41 2.77 2.09
N ASN A 70 11.08 2.63 3.37
CA ASN A 70 9.93 3.28 3.98
C ASN A 70 10.47 4.37 4.92
N ASN A 71 10.26 5.64 4.57
CA ASN A 71 10.88 6.79 5.22
C ASN A 71 12.42 6.67 5.27
N THR A 72 12.98 6.17 6.37
CA THR A 72 14.42 6.00 6.61
C THR A 72 14.84 4.54 6.74
N VAL A 73 13.90 3.60 6.84
CA VAL A 73 14.20 2.18 7.02
C VAL A 73 14.32 1.51 5.65
N LYS A 74 15.50 0.96 5.38
CA LYS A 74 15.78 0.20 4.16
C LYS A 74 15.56 -1.29 4.38
N SER A 75 14.92 -1.94 3.41
CA SER A 75 14.81 -3.39 3.28
C SER A 75 15.18 -3.83 1.86
N TYR A 76 15.45 -5.12 1.71
CA TYR A 76 15.78 -5.72 0.42
C TYR A 76 14.68 -6.68 0.01
N PHE A 77 14.41 -6.73 -1.30
CA PHE A 77 13.46 -7.67 -1.87
C PHE A 77 14.12 -8.51 -2.97
N GLU A 78 13.59 -9.71 -3.16
CA GLU A 78 13.97 -10.67 -4.19
C GLU A 78 12.70 -11.30 -4.76
N LEU A 79 12.44 -11.10 -6.05
CA LEU A 79 11.22 -11.56 -6.72
C LEU A 79 11.57 -12.59 -7.79
N HIS A 80 10.71 -13.58 -7.94
CA HIS A 80 10.88 -14.73 -8.83
C HIS A 80 9.65 -14.84 -9.71
N SER A 81 9.80 -14.82 -11.04
CA SER A 81 8.63 -14.87 -11.93
C SER A 81 7.92 -16.23 -11.94
N VAL A 82 8.59 -17.31 -11.52
CA VAL A 82 8.04 -18.67 -11.53
C VAL A 82 7.92 -19.21 -10.10
N VAL A 83 8.98 -19.11 -9.29
CA VAL A 83 9.03 -19.76 -7.97
C VAL A 83 8.70 -18.79 -6.83
N LYS A 84 7.40 -18.62 -6.55
CA LYS A 84 6.91 -17.69 -5.51
C LYS A 84 7.41 -18.00 -4.09
N THR A 85 7.74 -19.26 -3.79
CA THR A 85 8.18 -19.68 -2.44
C THR A 85 9.55 -19.14 -2.05
N SER A 86 10.33 -18.64 -3.00
CA SER A 86 11.67 -18.09 -2.78
C SER A 86 11.69 -16.56 -2.74
N GLU A 87 10.52 -15.93 -2.83
CA GLU A 87 10.41 -14.48 -2.80
C GLU A 87 10.70 -13.91 -1.41
N LYS A 88 11.41 -12.78 -1.40
CA LYS A 88 11.57 -11.91 -0.24
C LYS A 88 10.87 -10.61 -0.55
N GLN A 89 9.77 -10.36 0.15
CA GLN A 89 8.94 -9.18 -0.04
C GLN A 89 9.25 -8.12 1.03
N PRO A 90 9.10 -6.81 0.74
CA PRO A 90 9.18 -5.79 1.78
C PRO A 90 8.08 -5.99 2.84
N PRO A 91 8.35 -5.68 4.13
CA PRO A 91 7.33 -5.78 5.17
C PRO A 91 6.09 -4.96 4.83
N GLY A 92 4.91 -5.58 4.86
CA GLY A 92 3.64 -4.92 4.57
C GLY A 92 3.33 -4.72 3.09
N PHE A 93 4.07 -5.35 2.16
CA PHE A 93 3.81 -5.25 0.72
C PHE A 93 4.00 -6.58 -0.02
N THR A 94 3.26 -6.77 -1.09
CA THR A 94 3.48 -7.80 -2.12
C THR A 94 3.84 -7.08 -3.40
N ILE A 95 4.95 -7.47 -4.00
CA ILE A 95 5.39 -6.99 -5.31
C ILE A 95 5.31 -8.14 -6.29
N GLN A 96 4.64 -7.92 -7.41
CA GLN A 96 4.49 -8.89 -8.49
C GLN A 96 5.21 -8.39 -9.74
N ILE A 97 5.92 -9.30 -10.41
CA ILE A 97 6.48 -9.06 -11.74
C ILE A 97 5.34 -9.23 -12.75
N VAL A 98 4.97 -8.15 -13.43
CA VAL A 98 3.95 -8.18 -14.47
C VAL A 98 4.58 -8.46 -15.83
N ASP A 99 5.66 -7.75 -16.15
CA ASP A 99 6.37 -7.92 -17.43
C ASP A 99 7.82 -7.44 -17.34
N VAL A 100 8.67 -7.93 -18.25
CA VAL A 100 10.05 -7.46 -18.42
C VAL A 100 10.35 -7.34 -19.91
N LYS A 101 10.81 -6.17 -20.34
CA LYS A 101 11.17 -5.87 -21.72
C LYS A 101 12.62 -5.36 -21.84
N PRO A 102 13.31 -5.64 -22.96
CA PRO A 102 12.86 -6.52 -24.05
C PRO A 102 12.85 -7.99 -23.62
N TYR A 103 12.17 -8.83 -24.40
CA TYR A 103 12.23 -10.27 -24.22
C TYR A 103 13.51 -10.82 -24.89
N PRO A 104 14.21 -11.83 -24.32
CA PRO A 104 15.48 -12.30 -24.87
C PRO A 104 15.41 -12.74 -26.34
N GLU A 105 16.46 -12.42 -27.09
CA GLU A 105 16.65 -12.82 -28.49
C GLU A 105 17.89 -13.72 -28.63
N MET A 106 17.87 -14.61 -29.61
CA MET A 106 18.96 -15.56 -29.83
C MET A 106 20.27 -14.82 -30.13
N GLY A 107 21.34 -15.15 -29.39
CA GLY A 107 22.66 -14.54 -29.57
C GLY A 107 22.84 -13.16 -28.93
N GLY A 108 21.82 -12.63 -28.24
CA GLY A 108 21.95 -11.42 -27.42
C GLY A 108 22.79 -11.69 -26.17
N THR A 109 23.99 -11.12 -26.08
CA THR A 109 24.95 -11.37 -24.99
C THR A 109 25.02 -10.28 -23.92
N SER A 110 24.07 -9.35 -23.88
CA SER A 110 24.01 -8.39 -22.78
C SER A 110 22.58 -8.02 -22.41
N PHE A 111 22.34 -7.95 -21.11
CA PHE A 111 21.18 -7.28 -20.55
C PHE A 111 21.25 -5.82 -20.98
N PRO A 112 20.31 -5.33 -21.79
CA PRO A 112 20.44 -3.99 -22.28
C PRO A 112 20.14 -3.02 -21.13
N PHE A 113 20.93 -1.96 -21.03
CA PHE A 113 20.74 -0.89 -20.02
C PHE A 113 19.35 -0.24 -20.08
N ASN A 114 18.57 -0.52 -21.13
CA ASN A 114 17.20 -0.06 -21.32
C ASN A 114 16.15 -1.08 -20.85
N THR A 115 16.52 -2.07 -20.03
CA THR A 115 15.56 -3.05 -19.52
C THR A 115 14.48 -2.34 -18.69
N ILE A 116 13.22 -2.54 -19.08
CA ILE A 116 12.03 -2.00 -18.43
C ILE A 116 11.33 -3.13 -17.71
N VAL A 117 11.09 -2.95 -16.42
CA VAL A 117 10.36 -3.90 -15.58
C VAL A 117 9.02 -3.29 -15.23
N THR A 118 7.93 -4.00 -15.50
CA THR A 118 6.59 -3.62 -15.04
C THR A 118 6.30 -4.39 -13.76
N LEU A 119 6.07 -3.68 -12.66
CA LEU A 119 5.71 -4.26 -11.37
C LEU A 119 4.33 -3.78 -10.94
N ARG A 120 3.64 -4.63 -10.19
CA ARG A 120 2.45 -4.27 -9.40
C ARG A 120 2.78 -4.39 -7.93
N ILE A 121 2.58 -3.32 -7.16
CA ILE A 121 2.92 -3.25 -5.74
C ILE A 121 1.65 -3.08 -4.94
N GLU A 122 1.33 -4.03 -4.08
CA GLU A 122 0.13 -4.03 -3.23
C GLU A 122 0.53 -4.03 -1.75
N LYS A 123 -0.29 -3.41 -0.90
CA LYS A 123 -0.06 -3.42 0.55
C LYS A 123 -0.57 -4.74 1.14
N ASN A 124 0.30 -5.48 1.82
CA ASN A 124 -0.09 -6.67 2.57
C ASN A 124 -0.82 -6.25 3.82
N ASN A 125 -1.95 -6.89 4.06
CA ASN A 125 -2.68 -6.69 5.29
C ASN A 125 -2.91 -8.06 5.92
N THR A 126 -1.81 -8.77 6.19
CA THR A 126 -1.82 -10.15 6.72
C THR A 126 -2.56 -10.29 8.05
N LYS A 127 -2.70 -9.20 8.82
CA LYS A 127 -3.55 -9.14 10.01
C LYS A 127 -5.04 -9.01 9.69
N LEU A 128 -5.38 -8.33 8.59
CA LEU A 128 -6.77 -8.12 8.15
C LEU A 128 -7.32 -9.27 7.31
N ASP A 129 -6.47 -10.02 6.64
CA ASP A 129 -6.90 -11.12 5.77
C ASP A 129 -7.61 -12.23 6.55
N THR A 130 -7.33 -12.35 7.85
CA THR A 130 -7.98 -13.30 8.76
C THR A 130 -9.18 -12.69 9.50
N VAL A 131 -9.46 -11.40 9.35
CA VAL A 131 -10.57 -10.72 10.02
C VAL A 131 -11.85 -10.98 9.24
N THR A 132 -12.86 -11.46 9.96
CA THR A 132 -14.22 -11.66 9.46
C THR A 132 -15.19 -10.91 10.36
N PHE A 133 -16.14 -10.18 9.77
CA PHE A 133 -17.21 -9.51 10.50
C PHE A 133 -18.51 -10.29 10.34
N SER A 134 -19.13 -10.65 11.46
CA SER A 134 -20.49 -11.22 11.49
C SER A 134 -21.52 -10.09 11.57
N PRO A 135 -22.75 -10.26 11.08
CA PRO A 135 -23.78 -9.24 11.24
C PRO A 135 -23.98 -8.81 12.71
N SER A 136 -24.11 -7.51 12.98
CA SER A 136 -24.28 -6.98 14.33
C SER A 136 -25.65 -6.37 14.55
N MET A 137 -26.39 -6.89 15.55
CA MET A 137 -27.70 -6.32 15.93
C MET A 137 -27.62 -4.88 16.45
N LYS A 138 -26.43 -4.43 16.90
CA LYS A 138 -26.21 -3.07 17.43
C LYS A 138 -25.32 -2.23 16.52
N GLY A 139 -25.01 -2.73 15.33
CA GLY A 139 -24.01 -2.15 14.46
C GLY A 139 -22.61 -2.19 15.06
N TRP A 140 -21.78 -1.28 14.58
CA TRP A 140 -20.35 -1.22 14.85
C TRP A 140 -19.93 0.19 15.22
N GLU A 141 -18.85 0.30 15.98
CA GLU A 141 -18.30 1.56 16.46
C GLU A 141 -16.92 1.74 15.83
N LEU A 142 -16.76 2.80 15.04
CA LEU A 142 -15.50 3.22 14.45
C LEU A 142 -14.89 4.35 15.30
N TYR A 143 -13.62 4.19 15.64
CA TYR A 143 -12.84 5.17 16.37
C TYR A 143 -11.61 5.56 15.57
N SER A 144 -11.14 6.79 15.77
CA SER A 144 -9.95 7.30 15.11
C SER A 144 -9.12 8.19 16.04
N TRP A 145 -7.80 8.17 15.87
CA TRP A 145 -6.87 9.07 16.56
C TRP A 145 -5.64 9.38 15.69
N PRO A 146 -4.97 10.52 15.90
CA PRO A 146 -3.78 10.88 15.13
C PRO A 146 -2.65 9.84 15.26
N HIS A 147 -1.92 9.62 14.17
CA HIS A 147 -0.73 8.76 14.10
C HIS A 147 0.32 9.37 13.16
N GLY A 148 1.17 10.25 13.68
CA GLY A 148 2.14 10.97 12.86
C GLY A 148 1.43 11.85 11.83
N SER A 149 1.66 11.61 10.54
CA SER A 149 0.99 12.30 9.43
C SER A 149 -0.29 11.59 8.94
N ASP A 150 -0.70 10.51 9.60
CA ASP A 150 -1.87 9.70 9.24
C ASP A 150 -2.75 9.48 10.48
N TRP A 151 -3.71 8.57 10.39
CA TRP A 151 -4.67 8.25 11.43
C TRP A 151 -4.64 6.76 11.75
N ASN A 152 -4.77 6.44 13.04
CA ASN A 152 -5.18 5.13 13.49
C ASN A 152 -6.70 5.01 13.41
N TYR A 153 -7.17 3.81 13.14
CA TYR A 153 -8.58 3.44 13.13
C TYR A 153 -8.80 2.13 13.88
N SER A 154 -9.89 2.04 14.62
CA SER A 154 -10.28 0.83 15.35
C SER A 154 -11.79 0.64 15.20
N ILE A 155 -12.20 -0.56 14.79
CA ILE A 155 -13.62 -0.92 14.69
C ILE A 155 -13.95 -1.95 15.76
N LEU A 156 -14.97 -1.69 16.56
CA LEU A 156 -15.46 -2.59 17.61
C LEU A 156 -16.94 -2.88 17.40
N MET A 157 -17.39 -4.03 17.88
CA MET A 157 -18.82 -4.35 17.89
C MET A 157 -19.57 -3.44 18.86
N GLY A 158 -20.69 -2.89 18.39
CA GLY A 158 -21.54 -1.98 19.16
C GLY A 158 -22.12 -2.63 20.40
N THR A 159 -22.14 -1.91 21.53
CA THR A 159 -22.68 -2.41 22.80
C THR A 159 -23.54 -1.39 23.53
N ASN A 160 -24.25 -1.79 24.60
CA ASN A 160 -25.01 -0.85 25.46
C ASN A 160 -24.11 -0.12 26.48
N ARG A 161 -22.80 -0.29 26.41
CA ARG A 161 -21.83 0.37 27.28
C ARG A 161 -20.89 1.20 26.42
N ALA A 162 -20.39 2.29 26.97
CA ALA A 162 -19.25 2.97 26.40
C ALA A 162 -18.01 2.04 26.41
N LYS A 163 -17.22 2.10 25.34
CA LYS A 163 -15.90 1.47 25.30
C LYS A 163 -14.95 2.27 26.19
N THR A 164 -13.84 1.66 26.59
CA THR A 164 -12.76 2.40 27.26
C THR A 164 -11.70 2.77 26.22
N TYR A 165 -10.91 3.82 26.49
CA TYR A 165 -9.80 4.20 25.61
C TYR A 165 -8.85 3.03 25.37
N GLN A 166 -8.49 2.29 26.44
CA GLN A 166 -7.63 1.12 26.35
C GLN A 166 -8.21 0.02 25.46
N GLU A 167 -9.52 -0.24 25.53
CA GLU A 167 -10.20 -1.21 24.66
C GLU A 167 -10.11 -0.80 23.19
N VAL A 168 -10.29 0.49 22.90
CA VAL A 168 -10.21 1.04 21.54
C VAL A 168 -8.80 0.90 20.96
N VAL A 169 -7.77 1.32 21.69
CA VAL A 169 -6.39 1.37 21.19
C VAL A 169 -5.65 0.02 21.26
N ALA A 170 -6.04 -0.86 22.19
CA ALA A 170 -5.48 -2.22 22.29
C ALA A 170 -6.19 -3.22 21.37
N ASN A 171 -7.19 -2.77 20.59
CA ASN A 171 -7.91 -3.62 19.66
C ASN A 171 -6.94 -4.27 18.66
N THR A 172 -6.99 -5.59 18.57
CA THR A 172 -6.13 -6.37 17.68
C THR A 172 -6.47 -6.14 16.22
N ILE A 173 -7.59 -5.53 15.85
CA ILE A 173 -7.87 -5.17 14.45
C ILE A 173 -7.67 -3.69 14.14
N ALA A 174 -7.06 -2.91 15.04
CA ALA A 174 -6.71 -1.52 14.75
C ALA A 174 -5.68 -1.43 13.60
N VAL A 175 -5.87 -0.43 12.74
CA VAL A 175 -5.07 -0.19 11.53
C VAL A 175 -4.61 1.26 11.42
N VAL A 176 -3.51 1.48 10.70
CA VAL A 176 -3.02 2.81 10.35
C VAL A 176 -3.36 3.11 8.89
N GLY A 177 -3.95 4.28 8.66
CA GLY A 177 -4.21 4.84 7.34
C GLY A 177 -5.53 4.44 6.71
N LYS A 178 -6.08 5.38 5.94
CA LYS A 178 -7.40 5.26 5.30
C LYS A 178 -7.53 4.04 4.39
N ASP A 179 -6.47 3.65 3.69
CA ASP A 179 -6.51 2.50 2.79
C ASP A 179 -6.63 1.20 3.57
N SER A 180 -5.94 1.09 4.71
CA SER A 180 -6.07 -0.05 5.61
C SER A 180 -7.47 -0.13 6.23
N LEU A 181 -8.08 1.03 6.55
CA LEU A 181 -9.47 1.09 7.01
C LEU A 181 -10.44 0.64 5.91
N LYS A 182 -10.27 1.08 4.65
CA LYS A 182 -11.12 0.63 3.54
C LYS A 182 -11.06 -0.88 3.34
N MET A 183 -9.89 -1.48 3.52
CA MET A 183 -9.74 -2.94 3.48
C MET A 183 -10.49 -3.66 4.61
N LEU A 184 -10.59 -3.05 5.80
CA LEU A 184 -11.47 -3.56 6.87
C LEU A 184 -12.94 -3.44 6.49
N LEU A 185 -13.34 -2.27 5.97
CA LEU A 185 -14.73 -2.00 5.57
C LEU A 185 -15.21 -2.95 4.47
N ASP A 186 -14.32 -3.40 3.57
CA ASP A 186 -14.62 -4.40 2.54
C ASP A 186 -15.02 -5.78 3.10
N LYS A 187 -14.73 -6.06 4.37
CA LYS A 187 -15.03 -7.33 5.01
C LYS A 187 -16.40 -7.33 5.71
N PHE A 188 -17.10 -6.19 5.75
CA PHE A 188 -18.41 -6.10 6.38
C PHE A 188 -19.50 -6.68 5.48
N PRO A 189 -20.49 -7.37 6.07
CA PRO A 189 -21.75 -7.63 5.39
C PRO A 189 -22.40 -6.32 4.90
N ALA A 190 -23.07 -6.37 3.76
CA ALA A 190 -23.84 -5.23 3.27
C ALA A 190 -24.93 -4.83 4.29
N LYS A 191 -25.25 -3.54 4.34
CA LYS A 191 -26.27 -2.88 5.19
C LYS A 191 -25.93 -2.80 6.67
N GLU A 192 -24.71 -3.12 7.07
CA GLU A 192 -24.27 -2.89 8.45
C GLU A 192 -24.21 -1.40 8.77
N GLU A 193 -24.60 -1.06 9.99
CA GLU A 193 -24.51 0.28 10.55
C GLU A 193 -23.16 0.46 11.27
N ILE A 194 -22.44 1.51 10.91
CA ILE A 194 -21.16 1.90 11.52
C ILE A 194 -21.31 3.30 12.08
N LEU A 195 -20.96 3.45 13.35
CA LEU A 195 -21.04 4.67 14.11
C LEU A 195 -19.63 5.20 14.37
N TRP A 196 -19.24 6.26 13.67
CA TRP A 196 -17.95 6.90 13.87
C TRP A 196 -18.00 7.88 15.03
N ILE A 197 -17.30 7.53 16.10
CA ILE A 197 -17.30 8.26 17.36
C ILE A 197 -16.11 9.23 17.36
N GLY A 198 -16.44 10.52 17.30
CA GLY A 198 -15.48 11.62 17.22
C GLY A 198 -15.07 12.17 18.57
N LYS A 199 -16.02 12.51 19.43
CA LYS A 199 -15.76 13.08 20.75
C LYS A 199 -16.69 12.43 21.77
N HIS A 200 -16.12 11.98 22.89
CA HIS A 200 -16.92 11.47 23.99
C HIS A 200 -17.11 12.56 25.05
N ALA A 201 -18.30 12.64 25.63
CA ALA A 201 -18.60 13.55 26.73
C ALA A 201 -18.23 12.87 28.06
N GLY A 202 -17.07 13.23 28.62
CA GLY A 202 -16.59 12.75 29.93
C GLY A 202 -15.20 12.11 29.85
N ASP A 203 -14.18 12.91 30.19
CA ASP A 203 -12.79 12.61 30.57
C ASP A 203 -11.85 11.71 29.71
N ASP A 204 -10.56 12.10 29.75
CA ASP A 204 -9.29 11.46 29.37
C ASP A 204 -9.06 10.94 27.93
N TRP A 205 -10.02 11.06 27.02
CA TRP A 205 -9.87 10.61 25.62
C TRP A 205 -9.19 11.65 24.74
N VAL A 206 -8.11 12.26 25.23
CA VAL A 206 -7.47 13.47 24.64
C VAL A 206 -7.09 13.28 23.16
N ASN A 207 -6.91 12.02 22.71
CA ASN A 207 -6.45 11.73 21.36
C ASN A 207 -7.53 11.16 20.41
N LEU A 208 -8.68 10.71 20.91
CA LEU A 208 -9.74 10.20 20.04
C LEU A 208 -10.48 11.38 19.42
N SER A 209 -10.45 11.47 18.11
CA SER A 209 -10.98 12.59 17.32
C SER A 209 -11.30 12.14 15.91
N LEU A 210 -12.16 12.88 15.22
CA LEU A 210 -12.37 12.67 13.79
C LEU A 210 -11.20 13.25 12.99
N PRO A 211 -10.82 12.63 11.86
CA PRO A 211 -9.98 13.22 10.85
C PRO A 211 -10.55 14.52 10.28
N ASP A 212 -9.76 15.17 9.42
CA ASP A 212 -10.24 16.31 8.65
C ASP A 212 -11.46 15.96 7.79
N ALA A 213 -12.23 16.98 7.42
CA ALA A 213 -13.48 16.80 6.68
C ALA A 213 -13.31 16.06 5.34
N ASN A 214 -12.16 16.19 4.66
CA ASN A 214 -11.93 15.48 3.41
C ASN A 214 -11.80 13.98 3.66
N THR A 215 -11.02 13.60 4.67
CA THR A 215 -10.86 12.21 5.09
C THR A 215 -12.19 11.62 5.55
N VAL A 216 -12.97 12.34 6.36
CA VAL A 216 -14.30 11.89 6.81
C VAL A 216 -15.24 11.67 5.62
N ASN A 217 -15.31 12.61 4.69
CA ASN A 217 -16.15 12.50 3.50
C ASN A 217 -15.70 11.36 2.57
N GLU A 218 -14.40 11.15 2.41
CA GLU A 218 -13.85 10.05 1.62
C GLU A 218 -14.29 8.68 2.17
N ILE A 219 -14.18 8.47 3.48
CA ILE A 219 -14.61 7.22 4.13
C ILE A 219 -16.14 7.07 4.06
N LYS A 220 -16.89 8.16 4.26
CA LYS A 220 -18.36 8.13 4.14
C LYS A 220 -18.81 7.71 2.74
N ASN A 221 -18.21 8.27 1.69
CA ASN A 221 -18.48 7.90 0.30
C ASN A 221 -18.10 6.44 0.03
N TYR A 222 -16.99 5.96 0.60
CA TYR A 222 -16.57 4.58 0.48
C TYR A 222 -17.59 3.61 1.10
N CYS A 223 -18.06 3.90 2.32
CA CYS A 223 -19.11 3.11 2.97
C CYS A 223 -20.38 3.03 2.11
N GLN A 224 -20.83 4.15 1.54
CA GLN A 224 -21.99 4.17 0.65
C GLN A 224 -21.81 3.27 -0.59
N GLN A 225 -20.62 3.25 -1.20
CA GLN A 225 -20.31 2.36 -2.34
C GLN A 225 -20.36 0.87 -1.96
N LYS A 226 -20.20 0.55 -0.67
CA LYS A 226 -20.23 -0.81 -0.13
C LYS A 226 -21.56 -1.18 0.51
N ASP A 227 -22.60 -0.38 0.30
CA ASP A 227 -23.91 -0.53 0.93
C ASP A 227 -23.83 -0.53 2.47
N LEU A 228 -22.85 0.19 3.06
CA LEU A 228 -22.70 0.37 4.50
C LEU A 228 -23.25 1.73 4.94
N VAL A 229 -23.86 1.78 6.13
CA VAL A 229 -24.44 3.00 6.69
C VAL A 229 -23.48 3.61 7.71
N LEU A 230 -22.80 4.69 7.33
CA LEU A 230 -21.88 5.40 8.24
C LEU A 230 -22.57 6.64 8.85
N SER A 231 -22.67 6.66 10.17
CA SER A 231 -23.16 7.80 10.96
C SER A 231 -22.04 8.39 11.83
N LEU A 232 -22.08 9.68 12.11
CA LEU A 232 -21.09 10.36 12.95
C LEU A 232 -21.71 10.79 14.27
N ILE A 233 -20.98 10.61 15.38
CA ILE A 233 -21.29 11.21 16.67
C ILE A 233 -20.17 12.19 17.02
N ASN A 234 -20.55 13.45 17.14
CA ASN A 234 -19.70 14.55 17.57
C ASN A 234 -19.96 14.94 19.03
#